data_AF-A0A8I1X430-F1
#
_entry.id   AF-A0A8I1X430-F1
#
_cell.length_a   1.000
_cell.length_b   1.000
_cell.length_c   1.000
_cell.angle_alpha   90.00
_cell.angle_beta   90.00
_cell.angle_gamma   90.00
#
_symmetry.space_group_name_H-M   'P 1'
#
loop_
_entity.id
_entity.type
_entity.pdbx_description
1 polymer ?
#
loop_
_entity_poly.entity_id
_entity_poly.type
_entity_poly.pdbx_seq_one_letter_code
_entity_poly.pdbx_strand_id
1 'polypeptide(L)' 'MTNKWNDKSWQKDFLNMKSHSPADAKLLMGGVKGLIDAWRLGVLHVEYEKLKKIQDQQQQ' A
#
# COMPACT_ATOMS: atom_id res chain seq x y z
N MET A 1 2.14 9.33 20.96
CA MET A 1 2.88 8.32 20.17
C MET A 1 1.92 7.66 19.20
N THR A 2 1.85 8.16 17.97
CA THR A 2 1.15 7.47 16.89
C THR A 2 1.95 6.21 16.56
N ASN A 3 1.39 5.04 16.87
CA ASN A 3 2.00 3.77 16.51
C ASN A 3 2.15 3.73 14.98
N LYS A 4 3.38 3.94 14.47
CA LYS A 4 3.73 3.85 13.03
C LYS A 4 3.20 2.58 12.37
N TRP A 5 2.98 1.53 13.16
CA TRP A 5 2.43 0.25 12.75
C TRP A 5 0.96 0.29 12.28
N ASN A 6 0.18 1.32 12.65
CA ASN A 6 -1.19 1.51 12.17
C ASN A 6 -1.30 2.63 11.12
N ASP A 7 -0.17 3.05 10.55
CA ASP A 7 -0.18 4.03 9.47
C ASP A 7 -0.73 3.37 8.20
N LYS A 8 -2.03 3.50 8.00
CA LYS A 8 -2.77 3.06 6.80
C LYS A 8 -2.82 4.15 5.73
N SER A 9 -2.11 5.27 5.94
CA SER A 9 -2.16 6.43 5.06
C SER A 9 -1.63 6.07 3.67
N TRP A 10 -0.56 5.25 3.62
CA TRP A 10 -0.01 4.76 2.36
C TRP A 10 -0.97 3.84 1.60
N GLN A 11 -1.82 3.05 2.28
CA GLN A 11 -2.78 2.18 1.60
C GLN A 11 -3.79 2.99 0.78
N LYS A 12 -4.24 4.11 1.34
CA LYS A 12 -5.16 5.04 0.67
C LYS A 12 -4.47 5.81 -0.45
N ASP A 13 -3.22 6.21 -0.25
CA ASP A 13 -2.41 6.87 -1.28
C ASP A 13 -2.15 5.93 -2.47
N PHE A 14 -1.74 4.70 -2.17
CA PHE A 14 -1.49 3.66 -3.15
C PHE A 14 -2.75 3.31 -3.95
N LEU A 15 -3.92 3.22 -3.31
CA LEU A 15 -5.21 3.05 -3.98
C LEU A 15 -5.52 4.14 -5.02
N ASN A 16 -5.03 5.37 -4.81
CA ASN A 16 -5.22 6.49 -5.73
C ASN A 16 -4.11 6.57 -6.80
N MET A 17 -2.93 6.03 -6.54
CA MET A 17 -1.79 6.09 -7.47
C MET A 17 -1.95 5.19 -8.70
N LYS A 18 -2.69 4.08 -8.60
CA LYS A 18 -2.80 3.08 -9.66
C LYS A 18 -4.14 2.35 -9.59
N SER A 19 -4.63 1.86 -10.74
CA SER A 19 -5.72 0.89 -10.77
C SER A 19 -5.26 -0.45 -10.18
N HIS A 20 -5.87 -0.85 -9.07
CA HIS A 20 -5.63 -2.13 -8.42
C HIS A 20 -6.65 -3.18 -8.84
N SER A 21 -6.25 -4.45 -8.76
CA SER A 21 -7.21 -5.55 -8.89
C SER A 21 -8.21 -5.51 -7.72
N PRO A 22 -9.48 -5.92 -7.91
CA PRO A 22 -10.48 -5.93 -6.84
C PRO A 22 -10.02 -6.69 -5.57
N ALA A 23 -9.19 -7.72 -5.73
CA ALA A 23 -8.62 -8.48 -4.63
C ALA A 23 -7.65 -7.64 -3.77
N ASP A 24 -6.74 -6.90 -4.41
CA ASP A 24 -5.75 -6.07 -3.71
C ASP A 24 -6.41 -4.82 -3.12
N ALA A 25 -7.38 -4.24 -3.82
CA ALA A 25 -8.19 -3.14 -3.29
C ALA A 25 -8.98 -3.57 -2.04
N LYS A 26 -9.57 -4.78 -2.07
CA LYS A 26 -10.26 -5.36 -0.92
C LYS A 26 -9.32 -5.66 0.24
N LEU A 27 -8.08 -6.08 -0.04
CA LEU A 27 -7.05 -6.28 0.99
C LEU A 27 -6.61 -4.95 1.63
N LEU A 28 -6.40 -3.91 0.81
CA LEU A 28 -6.01 -2.58 1.27
C LEU A 28 -7.11 -1.90 2.09
N MET A 29 -8.38 -2.04 1.69
CA MET A 29 -9.53 -1.47 2.41
C MET A 29 -10.01 -2.33 3.58
N GLY A 30 -10.11 -3.64 3.37
CA GLY A 30 -10.71 -4.60 4.29
C GLY A 30 -9.75 -5.17 5.33
N GLY A 31 -8.45 -4.91 5.17
CA GLY A 31 -7.41 -5.38 6.07
C GLY A 31 -7.04 -6.84 5.88
N VAL A 32 -6.00 -7.23 6.60
CA VAL A 32 -5.34 -8.54 6.48
C VAL A 32 -6.13 -9.60 7.25
N LYS A 33 -6.56 -10.68 6.58
CA LYS A 33 -7.28 -11.80 7.20
C LYS A 33 -6.47 -13.10 7.21
N GLY A 34 -5.14 -12.99 7.26
CA GLY A 34 -4.25 -14.14 7.43
C GLY A 34 -2.83 -13.87 6.94
N LEU A 35 -1.99 -14.90 6.99
CA LEU A 35 -0.58 -14.82 6.59
C LEU A 35 -0.41 -14.53 5.09
N ILE A 36 -1.27 -15.08 4.23
CA ILE A 36 -1.23 -14.85 2.78
C ILE A 36 -1.51 -13.37 2.48
N ASP A 37 -2.53 -12.82 3.12
CA ASP A 37 -2.89 -11.42 3.02
C ASP A 37 -1.77 -10.51 3.56
N ALA A 38 -1.09 -10.93 4.64
CA ALA A 38 0.01 -10.17 5.24
C ALA A 38 1.21 -10.13 4.29
N TRP A 39 1.51 -11.26 3.65
CA TRP A 39 2.56 -11.37 2.65
C TRP A 39 2.24 -10.53 1.42
N ARG A 40 1.01 -10.61 0.88
CA ARG A 40 0.55 -9.73 -0.20
C ARG A 40 0.66 -8.26 0.18
N LEU A 41 0.24 -7.89 1.39
CA LEU A 41 0.31 -6.51 1.86
C LEU A 41 1.78 -6.02 1.92
N GLY A 42 2.70 -6.88 2.33
CA GLY A 42 4.14 -6.60 2.30
C GLY A 42 4.66 -6.36 0.88
N VAL A 43 4.26 -7.19 -0.09
CA VAL A 43 4.61 -6.99 -1.52
C VAL A 43 4.06 -5.66 -2.04
N LEU A 44 2.81 -5.33 -1.72
CA LEU A 44 2.18 -4.07 -2.13
C LEU A 44 2.88 -2.84 -1.51
N HIS A 45 3.36 -2.95 -0.26
CA HIS A 45 4.11 -1.88 0.38
C HIS A 45 5.43 -1.57 -0.36
N VAL A 46 6.16 -2.61 -0.77
CA VAL A 46 7.41 -2.44 -1.55
C VAL A 46 7.13 -1.82 -2.91
N GLU A 47 6.03 -2.21 -3.57
CA GLU A 47 5.61 -1.61 -4.84
C GLU A 47 5.25 -0.12 -4.66
N TYR A 48 4.52 0.22 -3.59
CA TYR A 48 4.23 1.60 -3.23
C TYR A 48 5.50 2.43 -3.01
N GLU A 49 6.48 1.94 -2.24
CA GLU A 49 7.72 2.70 -2.01
C GLU A 49 8.51 2.95 -3.30
N LYS A 50 8.52 1.98 -4.22
CA LYS A 50 9.14 2.16 -5.54
C LYS A 50 8.41 3.22 -6.36
N LEU A 51 7.07 3.15 -6.43
CA LEU A 51 6.28 4.14 -7.16
C LEU A 51 6.44 5.54 -6.56
N LYS A 52 6.46 5.65 -5.24
CA LYS A 52 6.63 6.92 -4.56
C LYS A 52 8.01 7.54 -4.84
N LYS A 53 9.07 6.73 -4.83
CA LYS A 53 10.42 7.20 -5.22
C LYS A 53 10.46 7.70 -6.67
N ILE A 54 9.79 7.01 -7.60
CA ILE A 54 9.73 7.45 -9.00
C ILE A 54 8.96 8.76 -9.13
N GLN A 55 7.84 8.90 -8.42
CA GLN A 55 7.06 10.14 -8.41
C GLN A 55 7.85 11.32 -7.82
N ASP A 56 8.56 11.12 -6.71
CA ASP A 56 9.40 12.13 -6.07
C ASP A 56 10.54 12.58 -7.02
N GLN A 57 11.18 11.63 -7.70
CA GLN A 57 12.20 11.93 -8.73
C GLN A 57 11.66 12.65 -9.96
N GLN A 58 10.39 12.46 -10.32
CA GLN A 58 9.77 13.17 -11.46
C GLN A 58 9.27 14.57 -11.09
N GLN A 59 9.14 14.87 -9.80
CA GLN A 59 8.71 16.18 -9.30
C GLN A 59 9.88 17.09 -8.89
N GLN A 60 11.12 16.60 -8.90
CA GLN A 60 12.35 17.39 -8.77
C GLN A 60 12.86 17.89 -10.12
#